data_AF-A0A6J2I5H4-F1
#
_entry.id   AF-A0A6J2I5H4-F1
#
_cell.length_a   1.000
_cell.length_b   1.000
_cell.length_c   1.000
_cell.angle_alpha   90.00
_cell.angle_beta   90.00
_cell.angle_gamma   90.00
#
_symmetry.space_group_name_H-M   'P 1'
#
loop_
_entity.id
_entity.type
_entity.pdbx_description
1 polymer ?
#
loop_
_entity_poly.entity_id
_entity_poly.type
_entity_poly.pdbx_seq_one_letter_code
_entity_poly.pdbx_strand_id
1 'polypeptide(L)'
;MAGGKAGPRRRPMTLAEAGPGTENERLGVIRLSMFENPLIIKHEVGKPLRNCYSLPGLDFTYGMYVHKRDGGVAEAIGHWDSIKPRKSLGPGKKVMPRDFLTMDRGAVKAGCTTAREFGLYYKFMDIRLKDENRFLSWVPKIPDMTFGRPARPSTPIYDIIQHRYKEMWMERQRARTRVQKIEKKKLDQVRGNRTTYLRTHPPPVKEESFWHPARFEKAEPHLSTFPDPEAREKALSASH
;
A
#
# COMPACT_ATOMS: atom_id res chain seq x y z
N MET A 1 -17.48 29.04 -30.76
CA MET A 1 -17.39 28.83 -29.30
C MET A 1 -16.70 30.04 -28.70
N ALA A 2 -17.48 31.00 -28.19
CA ALA A 2 -16.95 32.21 -27.57
C ALA A 2 -16.20 31.84 -26.28
N GLY A 3 -14.88 32.04 -26.27
CA GLY A 3 -14.06 31.80 -25.08
C GLY A 3 -14.47 32.76 -23.97
N GLY A 4 -15.00 32.22 -22.88
CA GLY A 4 -15.22 32.99 -21.67
C GLY A 4 -13.89 33.62 -21.23
N LYS A 5 -13.86 34.95 -21.11
CA LYS A 5 -12.70 35.67 -20.58
C LYS A 5 -12.47 35.17 -19.15
N ALA A 6 -11.49 34.29 -18.97
CA ALA A 6 -11.01 33.92 -17.65
C ALA A 6 -10.57 35.21 -16.94
N GLY A 7 -11.06 35.42 -15.72
CA GLY A 7 -10.67 36.55 -14.89
C GLY A 7 -9.15 36.60 -14.69
N PRO A 8 -8.60 37.77 -14.31
CA PRO A 8 -7.16 37.92 -14.10
C PRO A 8 -6.64 36.88 -13.09
N ARG A 9 -5.54 36.21 -13.44
CA ARG A 9 -4.90 35.22 -12.57
C ARG A 9 -4.47 35.89 -11.27
N ARG A 10 -4.83 35.29 -10.13
CA ARG A 10 -4.49 35.83 -8.80
C ARG A 10 -3.01 35.65 -8.51
N ARG A 11 -2.39 36.70 -7.99
CA ARG A 11 -1.00 36.70 -7.54
C ARG A 11 -0.91 36.17 -6.10
N PRO A 12 0.24 35.61 -5.68
CA PRO A 12 0.49 35.30 -4.27
C PRO A 12 0.34 36.55 -3.41
N MET A 13 -0.08 36.36 -2.16
CA MET A 13 -0.36 37.47 -1.23
C MET A 13 0.92 38.24 -0.89
N THR A 14 0.82 39.57 -0.89
CA THR A 14 1.96 40.47 -0.56
C THR A 14 1.74 41.19 0.76
N LEU A 15 2.81 41.68 1.39
CA LEU A 15 2.73 42.39 2.68
C LEU A 15 1.79 43.60 2.64
N ALA A 16 1.71 44.29 1.50
CA ALA A 16 0.83 45.44 1.32
C ALA A 16 -0.66 45.07 1.47
N GLU A 17 -1.03 43.84 1.11
CA GLU A 17 -2.42 43.38 1.17
C GLU A 17 -2.86 42.94 2.57
N ALA A 18 -1.94 42.80 3.52
CA ALA A 18 -2.24 42.44 4.90
C ALA A 18 -2.27 43.65 5.86
N GLY A 19 -2.14 44.87 5.31
CA GLY A 19 -2.19 46.12 6.06
C GLY A 19 -3.59 46.48 6.58
N PRO A 20 -3.69 47.51 7.45
CA PRO A 20 -4.96 48.00 7.97
C PRO A 20 -5.87 48.52 6.85
N GLY A 21 -7.17 48.21 6.92
CA GLY A 21 -8.16 48.62 5.92
C GLY A 21 -8.29 47.72 4.69
N THR A 22 -7.61 46.56 4.65
CA THR A 22 -7.82 45.54 3.62
C THR A 22 -8.71 44.40 4.12
N GLU A 23 -9.31 43.62 3.21
CA GLU A 23 -10.07 42.39 3.55
C GLU A 23 -9.24 41.40 4.41
N ASN A 24 -7.91 41.47 4.30
CA ASN A 24 -6.97 40.61 5.01
C ASN A 24 -6.23 41.34 6.13
N GLU A 25 -6.83 42.36 6.74
CA GLU A 25 -6.24 43.06 7.87
C GLU A 25 -5.85 42.08 8.99
N ARG A 26 -4.62 42.21 9.48
CA ARG A 26 -4.06 41.40 10.56
C ARG A 26 -3.49 42.28 11.65
N LEU A 27 -3.79 41.90 12.89
CA LEU A 27 -3.21 42.52 14.07
C LEU A 27 -1.83 41.90 14.34
N GLY A 28 -0.85 42.76 14.66
CA GLY A 28 0.51 42.36 15.02
C GLY A 28 1.51 42.32 13.86
N VAL A 29 2.67 41.71 14.10
CA VAL A 29 3.78 41.66 13.13
C VAL A 29 3.51 40.63 12.04
N ILE A 30 3.36 41.08 10.79
CA ILE A 30 3.10 40.23 9.64
C ILE A 30 4.44 39.78 9.03
N ARG A 31 4.65 38.47 8.93
CA ARG A 31 5.86 37.87 8.32
C ARG A 31 5.53 37.28 6.95
N LEU A 32 6.50 37.30 6.03
CA LEU A 32 6.35 36.73 4.68
C LEU A 32 5.99 35.23 4.69
N SER A 33 6.59 34.46 5.60
CA SER A 33 6.31 33.02 5.74
C SER A 33 4.86 32.69 6.09
N MET A 34 4.10 33.66 6.63
CA MET A 34 2.67 33.47 6.90
C MET A 34 1.83 33.33 5.64
N PHE A 35 2.34 33.78 4.48
CA PHE A 35 1.67 33.66 3.18
C PHE A 35 2.00 32.35 2.46
N GLU A 36 2.95 31.56 2.96
CA GLU A 36 3.28 30.23 2.43
C GLU A 36 2.39 29.13 3.04
N ASN A 37 1.77 29.40 4.20
CA ASN A 37 0.92 28.44 4.88
C ASN A 37 -0.57 28.68 4.57
N PRO A 38 -1.26 27.73 3.89
CA PRO A 38 -2.67 27.88 3.53
C PRO A 38 -3.61 27.97 4.72
N LEU A 39 -3.24 27.42 5.87
CA LEU A 39 -4.07 27.46 7.09
C LEU A 39 -4.11 28.84 7.74
N ILE A 40 -3.10 29.67 7.47
CA ILE A 40 -2.99 31.00 8.07
C ILE A 40 -3.74 32.02 7.21
N ILE A 41 -3.87 31.80 5.89
CA ILE A 41 -4.52 32.75 4.96
C ILE A 41 -6.02 32.85 5.23
N LYS A 42 -6.52 34.10 5.32
CA LYS A 42 -7.96 34.37 5.44
C LYS A 42 -8.64 34.15 4.09
N HIS A 43 -9.85 33.62 4.11
CA HIS A 43 -10.64 33.44 2.90
C HIS A 43 -11.34 34.75 2.52
N GLU A 44 -11.14 35.21 1.29
CA GLU A 44 -11.80 36.41 0.75
C GLU A 44 -13.16 36.02 0.15
N VAL A 45 -14.23 36.72 0.51
CA VAL A 45 -15.59 36.39 0.06
C VAL A 45 -15.72 36.58 -1.46
N GLY A 46 -16.40 35.63 -2.12
CA GLY A 46 -16.66 35.69 -3.57
C GLY A 46 -15.45 35.37 -4.45
N LYS A 47 -14.38 34.86 -3.85
CA LYS A 47 -13.07 34.72 -4.50
C LYS A 47 -12.48 33.33 -4.18
N PRO A 48 -11.81 32.67 -5.14
CA PRO A 48 -11.16 31.39 -4.87
C PRO A 48 -10.01 31.57 -3.88
N LEU A 49 -9.72 30.52 -3.11
CA LEU A 49 -8.62 30.50 -2.17
C LEU A 49 -7.31 30.83 -2.88
N ARG A 50 -6.47 31.65 -2.25
CA ARG A 50 -5.16 32.02 -2.80
C ARG A 50 -4.20 30.83 -2.73
N ASN A 51 -3.41 30.62 -3.79
CA ASN A 51 -2.33 29.65 -3.79
C ASN A 51 -1.17 30.17 -2.94
N CYS A 52 -0.68 29.33 -2.03
CA CYS A 52 0.42 29.65 -1.10
C CYS A 52 1.77 29.11 -1.59
N TYR A 53 1.80 28.57 -2.80
CA TYR A 53 2.99 28.01 -3.40
C TYR A 53 3.69 29.05 -4.27
N SER A 54 5.01 28.97 -4.34
CA SER A 54 5.80 29.70 -5.32
C SER A 54 5.47 29.16 -6.71
N LEU A 55 4.58 29.86 -7.39
CA LEU A 55 4.16 29.54 -8.75
C LEU A 55 5.07 30.26 -9.74
N PRO A 56 5.47 29.58 -10.84
CA PRO A 56 6.02 30.24 -12.00
C PRO A 56 5.19 31.47 -12.37
N GLY A 57 5.89 32.54 -12.78
CA GLY A 57 5.31 33.86 -13.05
C GLY A 57 4.14 33.85 -14.04
N LEU A 58 3.49 35.00 -14.21
CA LEU A 58 2.25 35.09 -14.97
C LEU A 58 2.36 34.55 -16.41
N ASP A 59 3.54 34.70 -17.00
CA ASP A 59 3.88 34.30 -18.37
C ASP A 59 4.05 32.77 -18.52
N PHE A 60 4.07 32.03 -17.42
CA PHE A 60 4.14 30.59 -17.47
C PHE A 60 2.78 29.97 -17.85
N THR A 61 2.82 29.13 -18.88
CA THR A 61 1.68 28.32 -19.31
C THR A 61 1.72 26.97 -18.60
N TYR A 62 0.78 26.75 -17.68
CA TYR A 62 0.59 25.44 -17.05
C TYR A 62 -0.01 24.45 -18.05
N GLY A 63 0.38 23.18 -17.91
CA GLY A 63 -0.07 22.09 -18.76
C GLY A 63 1.10 21.36 -19.43
N MET A 64 0.82 20.16 -19.92
CA MET A 64 1.80 19.39 -20.68
C MET A 64 1.83 19.91 -22.11
N TYR A 65 2.81 20.74 -22.44
CA TYR A 65 3.06 21.12 -23.83
C TYR A 65 3.78 19.98 -24.55
N VAL A 66 3.03 19.24 -25.38
CA VAL A 66 3.61 18.19 -26.22
C VAL A 66 4.25 18.87 -27.42
N HIS A 67 5.54 19.16 -27.32
CA HIS A 67 6.35 19.57 -28.46
C HIS A 67 6.31 18.47 -29.52
N LYS A 68 5.57 18.72 -30.61
CA LYS A 68 5.63 17.90 -31.83
C LYS A 68 6.98 18.15 -32.50
N ARG A 69 7.94 17.27 -32.25
CA ARG A 69 9.26 17.28 -32.93
C ARG A 69 9.30 16.27 -34.06
N ASP A 70 8.13 15.87 -34.55
CA ASP A 70 7.99 14.75 -35.49
C ASP A 70 8.14 15.21 -36.95
N GLY A 71 8.59 16.45 -37.19
CA GLY A 71 8.83 16.97 -38.55
C GLY A 71 7.60 17.17 -39.43
N GLY A 72 6.44 16.72 -38.97
CA GLY A 72 5.20 16.72 -39.73
C GLY A 72 5.15 15.59 -40.78
N VAL A 73 4.19 15.71 -41.70
CA VAL A 73 3.88 14.67 -42.68
C VAL A 73 5.03 14.45 -43.68
N ALA A 74 5.74 15.51 -44.06
CA ALA A 74 6.82 15.43 -45.04
C ALA A 74 8.02 14.60 -44.52
N GLU A 75 8.42 14.78 -43.26
CA GLU A 75 9.47 13.95 -42.65
C GLU A 75 8.99 12.50 -42.43
N ALA A 76 7.72 12.30 -42.06
CA ALA A 76 7.17 10.94 -41.90
C ALA A 76 7.18 10.14 -43.22
N ILE A 77 6.92 10.77 -44.37
CA ILE A 77 6.89 10.11 -45.67
C ILE A 77 8.30 9.98 -46.26
N GLY A 78 9.09 11.06 -46.26
CA GLY A 78 10.37 11.11 -46.97
C GLY A 78 11.55 10.51 -46.20
N HIS A 79 11.44 10.38 -44.88
CA HIS A 79 12.58 10.15 -43.99
C HIS A 79 12.32 9.04 -42.95
N TRP A 80 11.45 8.07 -43.28
CA TRP A 80 11.02 6.99 -42.38
C TRP A 80 12.16 6.16 -41.75
N ASP A 81 13.28 5.97 -42.48
CA ASP A 81 14.45 5.21 -42.02
C ASP A 81 15.46 6.06 -41.23
N SER A 82 15.32 7.39 -41.27
CA SER A 82 16.22 8.30 -40.54
C SER A 82 15.76 8.60 -39.11
N ILE A 83 14.48 8.33 -38.80
CA ILE A 83 13.91 8.51 -37.47
C ILE A 83 14.44 7.38 -36.58
N LYS A 84 15.57 7.63 -35.93
CA LYS A 84 16.06 6.74 -34.88
C LYS A 84 15.01 6.70 -33.77
N PRO A 85 14.51 5.53 -33.35
CA PRO A 85 13.55 5.43 -32.27
C PRO A 85 14.12 6.21 -31.08
N ARG A 86 13.30 7.08 -30.49
CA ARG A 86 13.70 7.82 -29.31
C ARG A 86 14.24 6.80 -28.32
N LYS A 87 15.49 6.98 -27.88
CA LYS A 87 16.06 6.26 -26.74
C LYS A 87 15.36 6.68 -25.43
N SER A 88 14.05 6.95 -25.45
CA SER A 88 13.23 7.02 -24.26
C SER A 88 13.20 5.63 -23.67
N LEU A 89 14.18 5.37 -22.81
CA LEU A 89 14.39 4.13 -22.12
C LEU A 89 14.50 2.91 -23.04
N GLY A 90 15.63 2.80 -23.74
CA GLY A 90 16.08 1.47 -24.17
C GLY A 90 16.07 0.50 -22.98
N PRO A 91 15.99 -0.82 -23.19
CA PRO A 91 15.88 -1.81 -22.12
C PRO A 91 16.96 -1.70 -21.03
N GLY A 92 18.10 -1.06 -21.31
CA GLY A 92 19.16 -0.79 -20.33
C GLY A 92 18.98 0.47 -19.46
N LYS A 93 17.95 1.30 -19.65
CA LYS A 93 17.74 2.55 -18.87
C LYS A 93 16.44 2.58 -18.07
N LYS A 94 15.63 1.51 -18.09
CA LYS A 94 14.52 1.40 -17.13
C LYS A 94 15.13 1.28 -15.75
N VAL A 95 14.99 2.34 -14.94
CA VAL A 95 15.32 2.27 -13.53
C VAL A 95 14.34 1.28 -12.93
N MET A 96 14.78 0.03 -12.81
CA MET A 96 13.99 -1.02 -12.20
C MET A 96 13.62 -0.61 -10.77
N PRO A 97 12.38 -0.87 -10.34
CA PRO A 97 11.99 -0.60 -8.97
C PRO A 97 12.89 -1.37 -8.00
N ARG A 98 13.17 -0.77 -6.84
CA ARG A 98 13.95 -1.41 -5.78
C ARG A 98 13.20 -2.61 -5.21
N ASP A 99 13.94 -3.65 -4.88
CA ASP A 99 13.40 -4.84 -4.22
C ASP A 99 13.50 -4.68 -2.70
N PHE A 100 12.51 -4.02 -2.11
CA PHE A 100 12.48 -3.76 -0.67
C PHE A 100 12.44 -5.05 0.16
N LEU A 101 11.77 -6.12 -0.31
CA LEU A 101 11.69 -7.37 0.46
C LEU A 101 13.04 -8.03 0.65
N THR A 102 13.86 -8.06 -0.40
CA THR A 102 15.23 -8.60 -0.31
C THR A 102 16.14 -7.67 0.50
N MET A 103 16.01 -6.36 0.31
CA MET A 103 16.77 -5.36 1.06
C MET A 103 16.45 -5.41 2.56
N ASP A 104 15.19 -5.50 2.94
CA ASP A 104 14.74 -5.56 4.33
C ASP A 104 15.24 -6.83 5.03
N ARG A 105 15.15 -7.98 4.34
CA ARG A 105 15.72 -9.24 4.84
C ARG A 105 17.23 -9.12 5.05
N GLY A 106 17.94 -8.44 4.15
CA GLY A 106 19.37 -8.18 4.28
C GLY A 106 19.71 -7.22 5.42
N ALA A 107 18.92 -6.16 5.58
CA ALA A 107 19.09 -5.18 6.65
C ALA A 107 18.91 -5.82 8.04
N VAL A 108 17.89 -6.67 8.19
CA VAL A 108 17.67 -7.43 9.43
C VAL A 108 18.83 -8.39 9.69
N LYS A 109 19.34 -9.08 8.66
CA LYS A 109 20.54 -9.94 8.80
C LYS A 109 21.80 -9.17 9.15
N ALA A 110 21.91 -7.92 8.70
CA ALA A 110 23.01 -7.01 9.03
C ALA A 110 22.85 -6.36 10.42
N GLY A 111 21.76 -6.64 11.13
CA GLY A 111 21.52 -6.10 12.47
C GLY A 111 20.96 -4.68 12.49
N CYS A 112 20.41 -4.17 11.38
CA CYS A 112 19.71 -2.90 11.39
C CYS A 112 18.43 -3.01 12.24
N THR A 113 18.30 -2.13 13.23
CA THR A 113 17.17 -2.08 14.15
C THR A 113 16.40 -0.76 14.06
N THR A 114 17.07 0.33 13.68
CA THR A 114 16.50 1.67 13.63
C THR A 114 16.19 2.12 12.20
N ALA A 115 15.12 2.89 11.99
CA ALA A 115 14.74 3.41 10.67
C ALA A 115 15.87 4.19 9.96
N ARG A 116 16.72 4.89 10.72
CA ARG A 116 17.90 5.59 10.19
C ARG A 116 18.93 4.63 9.61
N GLU A 117 19.15 3.49 10.27
CA GLU A 117 20.07 2.45 9.83
C GLU A 117 19.54 1.76 8.57
N PHE A 118 18.24 1.47 8.51
CA PHE A 118 17.59 1.02 7.28
C PHE A 118 17.78 2.03 6.14
N GLY A 119 17.59 3.32 6.42
CA GLY A 119 17.84 4.37 5.43
C GLY A 119 19.28 4.43 4.93
N LEU A 120 20.27 4.14 5.77
CA LEU A 120 21.68 4.01 5.37
C LEU A 120 21.93 2.72 4.58
N TYR A 121 21.36 1.61 5.03
CA TYR A 121 21.44 0.32 4.36
C TYR A 121 20.87 0.38 2.95
N TYR A 122 19.72 1.04 2.75
CA TYR A 122 19.10 1.22 1.43
C TYR A 122 19.89 2.12 0.47
N LYS A 123 20.78 2.97 1.00
CA LYS A 123 21.70 3.76 0.19
C LYS A 123 22.91 2.94 -0.23
N PHE A 124 23.39 2.08 0.67
CA PHE A 124 24.56 1.23 0.44
C PHE A 124 24.24 0.01 -0.44
N MET A 125 23.09 -0.63 -0.24
CA MET A 125 22.65 -1.83 -0.96
C MET A 125 21.50 -1.51 -1.92
N ASP A 126 21.81 -1.12 -3.17
CA ASP A 126 20.77 -0.87 -4.20
C ASP A 126 20.41 -2.16 -4.95
N ILE A 127 19.55 -2.99 -4.37
CA ILE A 127 19.02 -4.20 -5.02
C ILE A 127 17.74 -3.84 -5.79
N ARG A 128 17.71 -4.18 -7.08
CA ARG A 128 16.57 -3.88 -7.96
C ARG A 128 15.88 -5.15 -8.44
N LEU A 129 14.57 -5.04 -8.66
CA LEU A 129 13.77 -6.09 -9.27
C LEU A 129 14.33 -6.40 -10.66
N LYS A 130 14.39 -7.69 -10.95
CA LYS A 130 14.77 -8.20 -12.26
C LYS A 130 13.60 -7.96 -13.21
N ASP A 131 13.88 -7.47 -14.42
CA ASP A 131 12.88 -7.43 -15.48
C ASP A 131 12.37 -8.86 -15.73
N GLU A 132 11.13 -9.15 -15.34
CA GLU A 132 10.46 -10.44 -15.58
C GLU A 132 10.15 -10.64 -17.08
N ASN A 133 10.16 -9.55 -17.86
CA ASN A 133 9.92 -9.54 -19.30
C ASN A 133 11.06 -10.11 -20.17
N ARG A 134 11.97 -10.90 -19.60
CA ARG A 134 13.00 -11.63 -20.37
C ARG A 134 12.40 -12.60 -21.39
N PHE A 135 11.14 -12.97 -21.25
CA PHE A 135 10.42 -13.77 -22.25
C PHE A 135 10.26 -13.08 -23.61
N LEU A 136 10.38 -11.75 -23.69
CA LEU A 136 10.37 -11.03 -24.97
C LEU A 136 11.74 -11.02 -25.69
N SER A 137 12.81 -11.44 -25.01
CA SER A 137 14.15 -11.55 -25.61
C SER A 137 14.31 -12.79 -26.49
N TRP A 138 13.49 -13.82 -26.24
CA TRP A 138 13.48 -15.03 -27.06
C TRP A 138 12.29 -14.92 -28.01
N VAL A 139 12.46 -14.13 -29.07
CA VAL A 139 11.59 -14.27 -30.23
C VAL A 139 12.18 -15.42 -31.04
N PRO A 140 11.57 -16.62 -31.03
CA PRO A 140 12.04 -17.69 -31.91
C PRO A 140 11.94 -17.17 -33.35
N LYS A 141 13.00 -17.37 -34.15
CA LYS A 141 12.95 -17.12 -35.59
C LYS A 141 11.78 -17.93 -36.14
N ILE A 142 10.74 -17.25 -36.60
CA ILE A 142 9.54 -17.91 -37.13
C ILE A 142 9.96 -18.57 -38.45
N PRO A 143 9.88 -19.90 -38.58
CA PRO A 143 10.15 -20.57 -39.84
C PRO A 143 9.11 -20.18 -40.90
N ASP A 144 9.44 -20.41 -42.17
CA ASP A 144 8.54 -20.13 -43.31
C ASP A 144 7.27 -21.00 -43.19
N MET A 145 6.24 -20.44 -42.58
CA MET A 145 4.99 -21.12 -42.26
C MET A 145 3.82 -20.15 -42.51
N THR A 146 2.73 -20.67 -43.06
CA THR A 146 1.55 -19.88 -43.40
C THR A 146 0.88 -19.34 -42.14
N PHE A 147 0.77 -18.02 -42.03
CA PHE A 147 0.02 -17.38 -40.95
C PHE A 147 -1.48 -17.51 -41.21
N GLY A 148 -2.19 -18.12 -40.27
CA GLY A 148 -3.63 -18.30 -40.31
C GLY A 148 -4.10 -19.19 -39.17
N ARG A 149 -5.31 -18.95 -38.67
CA ARG A 149 -5.91 -19.85 -37.67
C ARG A 149 -6.46 -21.07 -38.43
N PRO A 150 -5.96 -22.30 -38.19
CA PRO A 150 -6.57 -23.48 -38.81
C PRO A 150 -8.06 -23.51 -38.45
N ALA A 151 -8.88 -23.96 -39.39
CA ALA A 151 -10.32 -24.09 -39.15
C ALA A 151 -10.53 -24.89 -37.86
N ARG A 152 -11.30 -24.32 -36.92
CA ARG A 152 -11.61 -25.00 -35.66
C ARG A 152 -12.28 -26.33 -36.04
N PRO A 153 -11.78 -27.49 -35.57
CA PRO A 153 -12.47 -28.74 -35.82
C PRO A 153 -13.89 -28.63 -35.25
N SER A 154 -14.88 -29.13 -35.99
CA SER A 154 -16.26 -29.16 -35.51
C SER A 154 -16.32 -29.95 -34.20
N THR A 155 -17.19 -29.54 -33.29
CA THR A 155 -17.46 -30.33 -32.08
C THR A 155 -17.99 -31.69 -32.52
N PRO A 156 -17.30 -32.81 -32.22
CA PRO A 156 -17.71 -34.13 -32.66
C PRO A 156 -19.10 -34.43 -32.10
N ILE A 157 -20.06 -34.75 -32.98
CA ILE A 157 -21.46 -34.91 -32.60
C ILE A 157 -21.69 -36.04 -31.60
N TYR A 158 -20.82 -37.05 -31.62
CA TYR A 158 -20.81 -38.17 -30.70
C TYR A 158 -20.69 -37.71 -29.23
N ASP A 159 -19.77 -36.79 -28.93
CA ASP A 159 -19.57 -36.28 -27.56
C ASP A 159 -20.78 -35.46 -27.05
N ILE A 160 -21.55 -34.87 -27.98
CA ILE A 160 -22.79 -34.14 -27.67
C ILE A 160 -23.90 -35.12 -27.32
N ILE A 161 -24.11 -36.14 -28.15
CA ILE A 161 -25.14 -37.18 -27.93
C ILE A 161 -24.86 -37.94 -26.64
N GLN A 162 -23.60 -38.21 -26.33
CA GLN A 162 -23.17 -38.86 -25.09
C GLN A 162 -23.13 -37.94 -23.87
N HIS A 163 -23.47 -36.65 -24.01
CA HIS A 163 -23.42 -35.67 -22.93
C HIS A 163 -22.04 -35.54 -22.25
N ARG A 164 -20.94 -35.88 -22.92
CA ARG A 164 -19.59 -35.83 -22.32
C ARG A 164 -19.21 -34.42 -21.86
N TYR A 165 -19.68 -33.39 -22.55
CA TYR A 165 -19.47 -32.00 -22.13
C TYR A 165 -20.20 -31.64 -20.82
N LYS A 166 -21.39 -32.23 -20.59
CA LYS A 166 -22.11 -32.09 -19.32
C LYS A 166 -21.30 -32.74 -18.20
N GLU A 167 -20.79 -33.95 -18.42
CA GLU A 167 -19.96 -34.68 -17.45
C GLU A 167 -18.68 -33.92 -17.12
N MET A 168 -17.93 -33.49 -18.14
CA MET A 168 -16.73 -32.66 -17.95
C MET A 168 -17.03 -31.37 -17.16
N TRP A 169 -18.18 -30.74 -17.42
CA TRP A 169 -18.58 -29.55 -16.67
C TRP A 169 -18.88 -29.88 -15.21
N MET A 170 -19.61 -30.96 -14.95
CA MET A 170 -19.92 -31.43 -13.60
C MET A 170 -18.64 -31.78 -12.82
N GLU A 171 -17.67 -32.44 -13.45
CA GLU A 171 -16.37 -32.72 -12.86
C GLU A 171 -15.59 -31.45 -12.53
N ARG A 172 -15.55 -30.48 -13.44
CA ARG A 172 -14.94 -29.17 -13.18
C ARG A 172 -15.60 -28.46 -12.01
N GLN A 173 -16.93 -28.49 -11.91
CA GLN A 173 -17.64 -27.92 -10.75
C GLN A 173 -17.29 -28.66 -9.46
N ARG A 174 -17.26 -30.00 -9.46
CA ARG A 174 -16.84 -30.80 -8.30
C ARG A 174 -15.41 -30.48 -7.87
N ALA A 175 -14.49 -30.38 -8.83
CA ALA A 175 -13.10 -30.00 -8.57
C ALA A 175 -13.00 -28.59 -7.98
N ARG A 176 -13.73 -27.61 -8.54
CA ARG A 176 -13.77 -26.24 -8.03
C ARG A 176 -14.28 -26.18 -6.59
N THR A 177 -15.36 -26.90 -6.29
CA THR A 177 -15.92 -27.01 -4.94
C THR A 177 -14.94 -27.69 -3.97
N ARG A 178 -14.19 -28.71 -4.41
CA ARG A 178 -13.14 -29.34 -3.58
C ARG A 178 -12.02 -28.35 -3.24
N VAL A 179 -11.53 -27.60 -4.23
CA VAL A 179 -10.49 -26.57 -4.01
C VAL A 179 -10.98 -25.50 -3.03
N GLN A 180 -12.20 -24.97 -3.24
CA GLN A 180 -12.79 -23.99 -2.33
C GLN A 180 -12.97 -24.52 -0.91
N LYS A 181 -13.37 -25.79 -0.74
CA LYS A 181 -13.45 -26.42 0.59
C LYS A 181 -12.08 -26.53 1.25
N ILE A 182 -11.03 -26.86 0.51
CA ILE A 182 -9.66 -26.95 1.03
C ILE A 182 -9.16 -25.55 1.44
N GLU A 183 -9.38 -24.53 0.63
CA GLU A 183 -9.03 -23.15 0.96
C GLU A 183 -9.76 -22.64 2.19
N LYS A 184 -11.07 -22.89 2.30
CA LYS A 184 -11.86 -22.55 3.49
C LYS A 184 -11.33 -23.28 4.73
N LYS A 185 -11.05 -24.59 4.64
CA LYS A 185 -10.42 -25.34 5.74
C LYS A 185 -9.06 -24.80 6.17
N LYS A 186 -8.25 -24.30 5.22
CA LYS A 186 -6.97 -23.63 5.52
C LYS A 186 -7.16 -22.29 6.21
N LEU A 187 -8.22 -21.54 5.86
CA LEU A 187 -8.57 -20.29 6.52
C LEU A 187 -9.11 -20.53 7.94
N ASP A 188 -9.94 -21.55 8.11
CA ASP A 188 -10.49 -21.98 9.40
C ASP A 188 -9.43 -22.59 10.32
N GLN A 189 -8.27 -22.99 9.76
CA GLN A 189 -7.07 -23.32 10.54
C GLN A 189 -6.44 -22.04 11.09
N VAL A 190 -7.21 -21.33 11.93
CA VAL A 190 -6.74 -20.22 12.75
C VAL A 190 -5.65 -20.79 13.65
N ARG A 191 -4.41 -20.39 13.37
CA ARG A 191 -3.27 -20.74 14.21
C ARG A 191 -3.57 -20.18 15.60
N GLY A 192 -3.75 -21.04 16.59
CA GLY A 192 -4.11 -20.61 17.93
C GLY A 192 -3.08 -19.61 18.48
N ASN A 193 -3.55 -18.45 18.94
CA ASN A 193 -2.71 -17.49 19.64
C ASN A 193 -2.30 -18.06 21.01
N ARG A 194 -1.24 -17.53 21.62
CA ARG A 194 -0.72 -17.96 22.93
C ARG A 194 -1.83 -18.08 23.99
N THR A 195 -2.82 -17.19 23.97
CA THR A 195 -3.99 -17.22 24.85
C THR A 195 -4.85 -18.48 24.69
N THR A 196 -5.16 -18.89 23.45
CA THR A 196 -5.92 -20.13 23.19
C THR A 196 -5.15 -21.37 23.63
N TYR A 197 -3.82 -21.37 23.45
CA TYR A 197 -2.95 -22.45 23.91
C TYR A 197 -2.90 -22.54 25.44
N LEU A 198 -2.78 -21.40 26.14
CA LEU A 198 -2.80 -21.36 27.61
C LEU A 198 -4.17 -21.75 28.20
N ARG A 199 -5.25 -21.62 27.45
CA ARG A 199 -6.59 -22.07 27.87
C ARG A 199 -6.72 -23.60 27.83
N THR A 200 -6.13 -24.25 26.83
CA THR A 200 -6.12 -25.72 26.72
C THR A 200 -5.02 -26.36 27.56
N HIS A 201 -3.93 -25.63 27.78
CA HIS A 201 -2.78 -26.05 28.58
C HIS A 201 -2.49 -24.97 29.63
N PRO A 202 -3.29 -24.90 30.71
CA PRO A 202 -2.99 -24.00 31.80
C PRO A 202 -1.60 -24.34 32.36
N PRO A 203 -0.74 -23.34 32.65
CA PRO A 203 0.52 -23.61 33.31
C PRO A 203 0.24 -24.24 34.69
N PRO A 204 1.16 -25.08 35.20
CA PRO A 204 1.02 -25.61 36.55
C PRO A 204 0.87 -24.45 37.54
N VAL A 205 -0.08 -24.60 38.47
CA VAL A 205 -0.32 -23.62 39.53
C VAL A 205 1.00 -23.47 40.28
N LYS A 206 1.59 -22.28 40.19
CA LYS A 206 2.74 -21.95 41.03
C LYS A 206 2.19 -21.74 42.42
N GLU A 207 2.74 -22.43 43.41
CA GLU A 207 2.54 -22.07 44.80
C GLU A 207 3.14 -20.69 44.99
N GLU A 208 2.30 -19.67 44.92
CA GLU A 208 2.69 -18.29 45.14
C GLU A 208 3.03 -18.15 46.62
N SER A 209 4.31 -18.27 46.95
CA SER A 209 4.84 -17.84 48.23
C SER A 209 4.78 -16.31 48.26
N PHE A 210 3.61 -15.78 48.56
CA PHE A 210 3.47 -14.38 48.90
C PHE A 210 4.39 -14.10 50.09
N TRP A 211 5.18 -13.03 50.01
CA TRP A 211 6.06 -12.66 51.10
C TRP A 211 5.22 -12.30 52.34
N HIS A 212 5.10 -13.25 53.26
CA HIS A 212 4.44 -13.06 54.55
C HIS A 212 5.46 -12.60 55.60
N PRO A 213 5.24 -11.47 56.28
CA PRO A 213 6.08 -11.09 57.41
C PRO A 213 5.81 -12.03 58.61
N ALA A 214 6.85 -12.64 59.18
CA ALA A 214 6.74 -13.62 60.29
C ALA A 214 5.95 -13.12 61.53
N ARG A 215 5.87 -11.79 61.72
CA ARG A 215 5.06 -11.18 62.79
C ARG A 215 3.55 -11.42 62.64
N PHE A 216 3.07 -11.78 61.45
CA PHE A 216 1.67 -12.04 61.17
C PHE A 216 1.31 -13.53 61.16
N GLU A 217 2.27 -14.45 61.31
CA GLU A 217 1.98 -15.89 61.45
C GLU A 217 1.30 -16.23 62.78
N LYS A 218 1.56 -15.44 63.83
CA LYS A 218 1.01 -15.63 65.18
C LYS A 218 -0.29 -14.87 65.42
N ALA A 219 -0.76 -14.09 64.46
CA ALA A 219 -1.96 -13.28 64.62
C ALA A 219 -3.19 -14.05 64.13
N GLU A 220 -4.07 -14.43 65.05
CA GLU A 220 -5.34 -15.06 64.66
C GLU A 220 -6.26 -14.05 63.95
N PRO A 221 -7.03 -14.50 62.94
CA PRO A 221 -7.99 -13.63 62.26
C PRO A 221 -8.98 -13.03 63.27
N HIS A 222 -8.97 -11.70 63.41
CA HIS A 222 -9.87 -11.01 64.32
C HIS A 222 -11.33 -10.98 63.85
N LEU A 223 -11.57 -11.31 62.58
CA LEU A 223 -12.90 -11.32 61.96
C LEU A 223 -13.09 -12.65 61.20
N SER A 224 -14.05 -13.47 61.64
CA SER A 224 -14.57 -14.58 60.86
C SER A 224 -15.77 -14.10 60.06
N THR A 225 -15.60 -13.94 58.75
CA THR A 225 -16.69 -13.56 57.84
C THR A 225 -17.54 -14.76 57.40
N PHE A 226 -17.15 -15.98 57.78
CA PHE A 226 -17.89 -17.19 57.46
C PHE A 226 -18.93 -17.50 58.55
N PRO A 227 -20.17 -17.85 58.17
CA PRO A 227 -21.20 -18.23 59.12
C PRO A 227 -20.82 -19.46 59.95
N ASP A 228 -20.21 -20.47 59.31
CA ASP A 228 -19.84 -21.75 59.92
C ASP A 228 -18.38 -22.12 59.60
N PRO A 229 -17.67 -22.87 60.48
CA PRO A 229 -16.32 -23.34 60.22
C PRO A 229 -16.27 -24.29 59.02
N GLU A 230 -17.29 -25.12 58.82
CA GLU A 230 -17.40 -26.04 57.68
C GLU A 230 -17.57 -25.28 56.36
N ALA A 231 -18.27 -24.13 56.37
CA ALA A 231 -18.42 -23.27 55.20
C ALA A 231 -17.09 -22.64 54.80
N ARG A 232 -16.20 -22.36 55.76
CA ARG A 232 -14.84 -21.85 55.51
C ARG A 232 -13.97 -22.89 54.82
N GLU A 233 -13.95 -24.13 55.30
CA GLU A 233 -13.17 -25.21 54.66
C GLU A 233 -13.68 -25.55 53.25
N LYS A 234 -14.99 -25.53 53.07
CA LYS A 234 -15.62 -25.72 51.75
C LYS A 234 -15.28 -24.61 50.76
N ALA A 235 -15.15 -23.36 51.22
CA ALA A 235 -14.73 -22.25 50.38
C ALA A 235 -13.26 -22.34 49.97
N LEU A 236 -12.37 -22.74 50.90
CA LEU A 236 -10.93 -22.90 50.64
C LEU A 236 -10.62 -24.09 49.71
N SER A 237 -11.42 -25.16 49.79
CA SER A 237 -11.28 -26.31 48.88
C SER A 237 -11.81 -26.05 47.48
N ALA A 238 -12.74 -25.10 47.30
CA ALA A 238 -13.30 -24.76 45.99
C ALA A 238 -12.38 -23.88 45.11
N SER A 239 -11.30 -23.31 45.68
CA SER A 239 -10.34 -22.46 44.97
C SER A 239 -9.15 -23.22 44.37
N HIS A 240 -9.17 -24.56 44.36
CA HIS A 240 -8.14 -25.43 43.79
C HIS A 240 -8.58 -26.09 42.47
#